data_AF-W8Y5A3-F1
#
_entry.id   AF-W8Y5A3-F1
#
_cell.length_a   1.000
_cell.length_b   1.000
_cell.length_c   1.000
_cell.angle_alpha   90.00
_cell.angle_beta   90.00
_cell.angle_gamma   90.00
#
_symmetry.space_group_name_H-M   'P 1'
#
loop_
_entity.id
_entity.type
_entity.pdbx_description
1 polymer ?
#
loop_
_entity_poly.entity_id
_entity_poly.type
_entity_poly.pdbx_seq_one_letter_code
_entity_poly.pdbx_strand_id
1 'polypeptide(L)'
;MPIFKEIKYFKSFLVYMKKIYFISVLKLMGMGVENGEFRNTINIDEVASLFITNLEGALFISETLKDATVITKTADHFLKLLR
;
A
#
# COMPACT_ATOMS: atom_id res chain seq x y z
N MET A 1 24.08 9.00 -22.08
CA MET A 1 22.92 9.89 -21.81
C MET A 1 21.51 9.33 -22.08
N PRO A 2 21.29 8.18 -22.78
CA PRO A 2 19.94 7.58 -22.94
C PRO A 2 19.38 6.94 -21.66
N ILE A 3 20.21 6.15 -20.96
CA ILE A 3 19.86 5.42 -19.73
C ILE A 3 19.28 6.34 -18.63
N PHE A 4 19.85 7.53 -18.44
CA PHE A 4 19.36 8.47 -17.42
C PHE A 4 17.97 9.05 -17.75
N LYS A 5 17.62 9.20 -19.04
CA LYS A 5 16.26 9.60 -19.44
C LYS A 5 15.28 8.46 -19.19
N GLU A 6 15.62 7.23 -19.55
CA GLU A 6 14.78 6.05 -19.29
C GLU A 6 14.52 5.84 -17.79
N ILE A 7 15.56 5.96 -16.94
CA ILE A 7 15.41 5.89 -15.48
C ILE A 7 14.47 6.98 -14.96
N LYS A 8 14.54 8.21 -15.51
CA LYS A 8 13.64 9.30 -15.11
C LYS A 8 12.18 9.02 -15.49
N TYR A 9 11.93 8.53 -16.70
CA TYR A 9 10.57 8.15 -17.14
C TYR A 9 10.02 6.99 -16.32
N PHE A 10 10.84 5.98 -16.05
CA PHE A 10 10.47 4.86 -15.20
C PHE A 10 10.13 5.31 -13.77
N LYS A 11 10.92 6.23 -13.20
CA LYS A 11 10.64 6.80 -11.87
C LYS A 11 9.33 7.61 -11.85
N SER A 12 9.08 8.44 -12.87
CA SER A 12 7.81 9.17 -13.00
C SER A 12 6.62 8.23 -13.19
N PHE A 13 6.78 7.15 -13.94
CA PHE A 13 5.76 6.12 -14.13
C PHE A 13 5.47 5.37 -12.82
N LEU A 14 6.50 4.97 -12.07
CA LEU A 14 6.33 4.34 -10.75
C LEU A 14 5.63 5.26 -9.75
N VAL A 15 5.97 6.56 -9.74
CA VAL A 15 5.29 7.56 -8.91
C VAL A 15 3.81 7.68 -9.30
N TYR A 16 3.50 7.67 -10.59
CA TYR A 16 2.12 7.75 -11.08
C TYR A 16 1.32 6.49 -10.71
N MET A 17 1.90 5.30 -10.91
CA MET A 17 1.30 4.03 -10.48
C MET A 17 1.05 4.03 -8.96
N LYS A 18 2.05 4.44 -8.16
CA LYS A 18 1.91 4.57 -6.70
C LYS A 18 0.79 5.53 -6.30
N LYS A 19 0.56 6.61 -7.06
CA LYS A 19 -0.55 7.54 -6.85
C LYS A 19 -1.91 6.93 -7.17
N ILE A 20 -2.03 6.10 -8.20
CA ILE A 20 -3.27 5.37 -8.53
C ILE A 20 -3.60 4.33 -7.45
N TYR A 21 -2.60 3.57 -7.01
CA TYR A 21 -2.77 2.61 -5.92
C TYR A 21 -3.14 3.32 -4.62
N PHE A 22 -2.55 4.49 -4.35
CA PHE A 22 -2.90 5.31 -3.19
C PHE A 22 -4.38 5.71 -3.18
N ILE A 23 -4.90 6.23 -4.28
CA ILE A 23 -6.32 6.65 -4.37
C ILE A 23 -7.26 5.45 -4.15
N SER A 24 -6.91 4.29 -4.69
CA SER A 24 -7.72 3.07 -4.55
C SER A 24 -7.72 2.56 -3.11
N VAL A 25 -6.56 2.53 -2.46
CA VAL A 25 -6.43 2.16 -1.04
C VAL A 25 -7.15 3.15 -0.15
N LEU A 26 -6.98 4.46 -0.39
CA LEU A 26 -7.66 5.51 0.36
C LEU A 26 -9.18 5.32 0.35
N LYS A 27 -9.74 5.03 -0.83
CA LYS A 27 -11.18 4.78 -0.99
C LYS A 27 -11.63 3.55 -0.22
N LEU A 28 -10.88 2.44 -0.28
CA LEU A 28 -11.19 1.23 0.49
C LEU A 28 -11.15 1.46 2.00
N MET A 29 -10.15 2.19 2.48
CA MET A 29 -10.03 2.53 3.91
C MET A 29 -11.19 3.42 4.36
N GLY A 30 -11.58 4.41 3.53
CA GLY A 30 -12.76 5.25 3.79
C GLY A 30 -14.05 4.45 3.87
N MET A 31 -14.29 3.53 2.93
CA MET A 31 -15.46 2.65 2.95
C MET A 31 -15.51 1.79 4.23
N GLY A 32 -14.37 1.30 4.72
CA GLY A 32 -14.33 0.54 5.97
C GLY A 32 -14.69 1.38 7.21
N VAL A 33 -14.35 2.68 7.22
CA VAL A 33 -14.81 3.60 8.27
C VAL A 33 -16.32 3.87 8.14
N GLU A 34 -16.80 4.14 6.92
CA GLU A 34 -18.22 4.40 6.64
C GLU A 34 -19.12 3.22 7.01
N ASN A 35 -18.65 1.99 6.79
CA ASN A 35 -19.36 0.75 7.13
C ASN A 35 -19.26 0.36 8.62
N GLY A 36 -18.47 1.09 9.43
CA GLY A 36 -18.21 0.73 10.83
C GLY A 36 -17.29 -0.50 11.00
N GLU A 37 -16.56 -0.89 9.96
CA GLU A 37 -15.57 -1.97 10.00
C GLU A 37 -14.27 -1.54 10.68
N PHE A 38 -13.94 -0.24 10.61
CA PHE A 38 -12.78 0.37 11.26
C PHE A 38 -13.20 1.48 12.24
N ARG A 39 -12.30 1.81 13.18
CA ARG A 39 -12.51 2.90 14.14
C ARG A 39 -12.67 4.23 13.43
N ASN A 40 -13.68 5.02 13.81
CA ASN A 40 -13.94 6.35 13.25
C ASN A 40 -12.92 7.43 13.64
N THR A 41 -11.99 7.12 14.54
CA THR A 41 -10.92 8.02 14.97
C THR A 41 -9.65 7.91 14.11
N ILE A 42 -9.61 7.01 13.12
CA ILE A 42 -8.41 6.81 12.29
C ILE A 42 -8.26 7.94 11.27
N ASN A 43 -7.02 8.39 11.06
CA ASN A 43 -6.68 9.24 9.93
C ASN A 43 -6.49 8.36 8.68
N ILE A 44 -7.45 8.44 7.75
CA ILE A 44 -7.48 7.59 6.55
C ILE A 44 -6.25 7.80 5.65
N ASP A 45 -5.76 9.04 5.52
CA ASP A 45 -4.59 9.36 4.68
C ASP A 45 -3.30 8.72 5.23
N GLU A 46 -3.11 8.80 6.55
CA GLU A 46 -1.97 8.18 7.25
C GLU A 46 -2.05 6.66 7.19
N VAL A 47 -3.24 6.10 7.44
CA VAL A 47 -3.47 4.65 7.40
C VAL A 47 -3.23 4.09 5.98
N ALA A 48 -3.71 4.76 4.94
CA ALA A 48 -3.46 4.36 3.56
C ALA A 48 -1.96 4.38 3.21
N SER A 49 -1.24 5.42 3.65
CA SER A 49 0.21 5.52 3.45
C SER A 49 0.97 4.40 4.15
N LEU A 50 0.60 4.09 5.40
CA LEU A 50 1.18 3.01 6.18
C LEU A 50 0.85 1.64 5.60
N PHE A 51 -0.36 1.43 5.11
CA PHE A 51 -0.78 0.18 4.48
C PHE A 51 0.08 -0.12 3.24
N ILE A 52 0.24 0.87 2.36
CA ILE A 52 1.06 0.73 1.14
C ILE A 52 2.52 0.46 1.48
N THR A 53 3.08 1.19 2.45
CA THR A 53 4.47 0.98 2.88
C THR A 53 4.68 -0.43 3.45
N ASN A 54 3.73 -0.93 4.25
CA ASN A 54 3.78 -2.30 4.76
C ASN A 54 3.68 -3.35 3.65
N LEU A 55 2.84 -3.13 2.64
CA LEU A 55 2.77 -4.03 1.48
C LEU A 55 4.03 -4.00 0.62
N GLU A 56 4.66 -2.84 0.42
CA GLU A 56 5.95 -2.73 -0.27
C GLU A 56 7.04 -3.52 0.48
N GLY A 57 7.09 -3.42 1.81
CA GLY A 57 7.98 -4.22 2.65
C GLY A 57 7.67 -5.72 2.59
N ALA A 58 6.39 -6.09 2.65
CA ALA A 58 5.96 -7.48 2.55
C ALA A 58 6.29 -8.11 1.18
N LEU A 59 6.16 -7.32 0.10
CA LEU A 59 6.56 -7.75 -1.24
C LEU A 59 8.06 -8.08 -1.29
N PHE A 60 8.90 -7.18 -0.75
CA PHE A 60 10.34 -7.40 -0.67
C PHE A 60 10.70 -8.68 0.11
N ILE A 61 10.07 -8.88 1.27
CA ILE A 61 10.29 -10.09 2.09
C ILE A 61 9.78 -11.34 1.37
N SER A 62 8.61 -11.28 0.74
CA SER A 62 8.02 -12.43 0.02
C SER A 62 8.93 -12.91 -1.11
N GLU A 63 9.57 -11.99 -1.82
CA GLU A 63 10.50 -12.30 -2.91
C GLU A 63 11.79 -12.93 -2.36
N THR A 64 12.28 -12.43 -1.22
CA THR A 64 13.48 -12.95 -0.55
C THR A 64 13.26 -14.35 -0.02
N LEU A 65 12.09 -14.60 0.60
CA LEU A 65 11.75 -15.89 1.20
C LEU A 65 11.10 -16.87 0.21
N LYS A 66 10.77 -16.42 -1.01
CA LYS A 66 9.96 -17.16 -1.99
C LYS A 66 8.63 -17.64 -1.41
N ASP A 67 8.04 -16.82 -0.54
CA ASP A 67 6.78 -17.10 0.15
C ASP A 67 5.80 -15.93 -0.03
N ALA A 68 4.85 -16.10 -0.95
CA ALA A 68 3.80 -15.12 -1.23
C ALA A 68 2.82 -14.92 -0.06
N THR A 69 2.75 -15.85 0.91
CA THR A 69 1.84 -15.74 2.06
C THR A 69 2.21 -14.59 3.00
N VAL A 70 3.43 -14.06 2.91
CA VAL A 70 3.87 -12.89 3.68
C VAL A 70 3.03 -11.66 3.35
N ILE A 71 2.64 -11.48 2.09
CA ILE A 71 1.84 -10.33 1.63
C ILE A 71 0.44 -10.40 2.25
N THR A 72 -0.23 -11.55 2.16
CA THR A 72 -1.59 -11.72 2.69
C THR A 72 -1.62 -11.63 4.21
N LYS A 73 -0.66 -12.25 4.91
CA LYS A 73 -0.51 -12.12 6.37
C LYS A 73 -0.31 -10.68 6.81
N THR A 74 0.51 -9.92 6.08
CA THR A 74 0.74 -8.50 6.37
C THR A 74 -0.53 -7.68 6.21
N ALA A 75 -1.27 -7.88 5.11
CA ALA A 75 -2.54 -7.21 4.88
C ALA A 75 -3.55 -7.53 5.99
N ASP A 76 -3.74 -8.81 6.32
CA ASP A 76 -4.67 -9.26 7.36
C ASP A 76 -4.32 -8.70 8.74
N HIS A 77 -3.03 -8.74 9.10
CA HIS A 77 -2.56 -8.18 10.36
C HIS A 77 -2.80 -6.68 10.43
N PHE A 78 -2.50 -5.96 9.35
CA PHE A 78 -2.71 -4.53 9.30
C PHE A 78 -4.19 -4.17 9.46
N LEU A 79 -5.09 -4.83 8.73
CA LEU A 79 -6.53 -4.57 8.82
C LEU A 79 -7.10 -4.87 10.22
N LYS A 80 -6.56 -5.89 10.91
CA LYS A 80 -6.94 -6.18 12.32
C LYS A 80 -6.57 -5.04 13.28
N LEU A 81 -5.54 -4.25 12.98
CA LEU A 81 -5.16 -3.09 13.80
C LEU A 81 -6.12 -1.91 13.63
N LEU A 82 -6.94 -1.89 12.56
CA LEU A 82 -7.87 -0.79 12.27
C LEU A 82 -9.25 -0.96 12.91
N ARG A 83 -9.57 -2.17 13.38
CA ARG A 83 -10.72 -2.44 14.24
C ARG A 83 -10.54 -1.77 15.61
#